data_AF-A0A3G6YLA4-F1
#
_entry.id   AF-A0A3G6YLA4-F1
#
_cell.length_a   1.000
_cell.length_b   1.000
_cell.length_c   1.000
_cell.angle_alpha   90.00
_cell.angle_beta   90.00
_cell.angle_gamma   90.00
#
_symmetry.space_group_name_H-M   'P 1'
#
loop_
_entity.id
_entity.type
_entity.pdbx_description
1 polymer ?
#
loop_
_entity_poly.entity_id
_entity_poly.type
_entity_poly.pdbx_seq_one_letter_code
_entity_poly.pdbx_strand_id
1 'polypeptide(L)' 'MEKIVEPNAENILSKSFIFIMAMTCGICAGSNYYNQPLIYSIAEALKVNADQVALTIVISQLSYAVGLFILVPLGDFF' A
#
# COMPACT_ATOMS: atom_id res chain seq x y z
N MET A 1 15.53 -21.70 -41.90
CA MET A 1 14.19 -21.29 -41.42
C MET A 1 14.03 -21.85 -40.02
N GLU A 2 14.70 -21.20 -39.06
CA GLU A 2 14.61 -21.54 -37.64
C GLU A 2 13.30 -20.94 -37.14
N LYS A 3 12.33 -21.79 -36.77
CA LYS A 3 11.08 -21.33 -36.17
C LYS A 3 11.43 -20.70 -34.81
N ILE A 4 11.36 -19.38 -34.73
CA ILE A 4 11.24 -18.69 -33.45
C ILE A 4 9.92 -19.16 -32.84
N VAL A 5 10.01 -20.12 -31.92
CA VAL A 5 8.90 -20.49 -31.06
C VAL A 5 8.71 -19.33 -30.10
N GLU A 6 7.76 -18.46 -30.39
CA GLU A 6 7.33 -17.45 -29.42
C GLU A 6 6.79 -18.20 -28.19
N PRO A 7 7.24 -17.86 -26.96
CA PRO A 7 6.71 -18.48 -25.77
C PRO A 7 5.22 -18.10 -25.65
N ASN A 8 4.34 -19.10 -25.67
CA ASN A 8 2.94 -18.92 -25.35
C ASN A 8 2.86 -18.51 -23.86
N ALA A 9 2.68 -17.22 -23.60
CA ALA A 9 2.51 -16.67 -22.26
C ALA A 9 1.12 -17.03 -21.72
N GLU A 10 0.86 -18.32 -21.51
CA GLU A 10 -0.34 -18.78 -20.83
C GLU A 10 -0.25 -18.44 -19.33
N ASN A 11 -0.90 -17.32 -18.97
CA ASN A 11 -1.33 -16.88 -17.64
C ASN A 11 -0.48 -17.38 -16.45
N ILE A 12 0.70 -16.79 -16.26
CA ILE A 12 1.52 -16.98 -15.05
C ILE A 12 0.76 -16.50 -13.79
N LEU A 13 -0.19 -15.57 -13.94
CA LEU A 13 -1.06 -15.05 -12.87
C LEU A 13 -2.51 -14.93 -13.38
N SER A 14 -3.46 -15.51 -12.64
CA SER A 14 -4.89 -15.39 -12.95
C SER A 14 -5.35 -13.92 -12.90
N LYS A 15 -6.17 -13.48 -13.85
CA LYS A 15 -6.77 -12.13 -13.88
C LYS A 15 -7.47 -11.78 -12.56
N SER A 16 -8.13 -12.75 -11.93
CA SER A 16 -8.78 -12.57 -10.63
C SER A 16 -7.76 -12.26 -9.52
N PHE A 17 -6.59 -12.89 -9.55
CA PHE A 17 -5.54 -12.65 -8.57
C PHE A 17 -4.92 -11.26 -8.73
N ILE A 18 -4.65 -10.85 -9.98
CA ILE A 18 -4.20 -9.48 -10.30
C ILE A 18 -5.22 -8.44 -9.82
N PHE A 19 -6.51 -8.71 -10.01
CA PHE A 19 -7.58 -7.82 -9.54
C PHE A 19 -7.59 -7.68 -8.01
N ILE A 20 -7.45 -8.80 -7.28
CA ILE A 20 -7.37 -8.78 -5.81
C ILE A 20 -6.13 -7.99 -5.37
N MET A 21 -4.97 -8.23 -5.99
CA MET A 21 -3.74 -7.50 -5.69
C MET A 21 -3.90 -5.98 -5.90
N ALA A 22 -4.49 -5.58 -7.03
CA ALA A 22 -4.77 -4.17 -7.34
C ALA A 22 -5.74 -3.54 -6.32
N MET A 23 -6.80 -4.26 -5.94
CA MET A 23 -7.75 -3.83 -4.91
C MET A 23 -7.08 -3.68 -3.54
N THR A 24 -6.32 -4.69 -3.09
CA THR A 24 -5.59 -4.63 -1.83
C THR A 24 -4.62 -3.45 -1.80
N CYS A 25 -3.86 -3.25 -2.89
CA CYS A 25 -2.95 -2.13 -3.02
C CYS A 25 -3.68 -0.78 -2.95
N GLY A 26 -4.79 -0.63 -3.69
CA GLY A 26 -5.61 0.58 -3.68
C GLY A 26 -6.24 0.89 -2.32
N ILE A 27 -6.75 -0.13 -1.63
CA ILE A 27 -7.32 0.02 -0.27
C ILE A 27 -6.22 0.42 0.71
N CYS A 28 -5.09 -0.28 0.74
CA CYS A 28 -3.97 0.05 1.62
C CYS A 28 -3.44 1.48 1.39
N ALA A 29 -3.22 1.85 0.13
CA ALA A 29 -2.77 3.19 -0.22
C ALA A 29 -3.81 4.24 0.21
N GLY A 30 -5.08 4.06 -0.16
CA GLY A 30 -6.16 4.99 0.19
C GLY A 30 -6.33 5.19 1.69
N SER A 31 -6.28 4.11 2.47
CA SER A 31 -6.36 4.17 3.94
C SER A 31 -5.21 4.97 4.56
N ASN A 32 -3.99 4.88 4.03
CA ASN A 32 -2.85 5.65 4.53
C ASN A 32 -3.02 7.17 4.30
N TYR A 33 -3.66 7.58 3.21
CA TYR A 33 -3.86 9.01 2.89
C TYR A 33 -5.10 9.63 3.53
N TYR A 34 -6.05 8.82 3.99
CA TYR A 34 -7.33 9.29 4.56
C TYR A 34 -7.15 10.23 5.76
N ASN A 35 -6.07 10.07 6.50
CA ASN A 35 -5.77 10.87 7.68
C ASN A 35 -5.43 12.34 7.35
N GLN A 36 -4.96 12.64 6.14
CA GLN A 36 -4.57 14.00 5.74
C GLN A 36 -5.77 14.97 5.66
N PRO A 37 -6.86 14.67 4.91
CA PRO A 37 -8.03 15.57 4.85
C PRO A 37 -8.81 15.62 6.17
N LEU A 38 -8.79 14.54 6.95
CA LEU A 38 -9.54 14.45 8.21
C LEU A 38 -8.76 14.97 9.42
N ILE A 39 -7.56 15.52 9.25
CA ILE A 39 -6.69 15.92 10.38
C ILE A 39 -7.39 16.88 11.35
N TYR A 40 -8.16 17.84 10.83
CA TYR A 40 -8.91 18.81 11.63
C TYR A 40 -10.10 18.16 12.35
N SER A 41 -10.82 17.25 11.69
CA SER A 41 -11.93 16.51 12.31
C SER A 41 -11.44 15.54 13.38
N ILE A 42 -10.28 14.91 13.18
CA ILE A 42 -9.64 14.05 14.19
C ILE A 42 -9.19 14.90 15.39
N ALA A 43 -8.61 16.07 15.15
CA ALA A 43 -8.19 17.01 16.18
C ALA A 43 -9.38 17.49 17.03
N GLU A 44 -10.48 17.87 16.38
CA GLU A 44 -11.73 18.27 17.03
C GLU A 44 -12.34 17.13 17.86
N ALA A 45 -12.44 15.93 17.28
CA ALA A 45 -13.01 14.75 17.95
C ALA A 45 -12.20 14.31 19.18
N LEU A 46 -10.87 14.42 19.11
CA LEU A 46 -9.96 14.03 20.20
C LEU A 46 -9.66 15.19 21.17
N LYS A 47 -10.17 16.41 20.91
CA LYS A 47 -9.89 17.63 21.68
C LYS A 47 -8.39 17.93 21.83
N VAL A 48 -7.62 17.64 20.78
CA VAL A 48 -6.16 17.87 20.72
C VAL A 48 -5.84 18.88 19.63
N ASN A 49 -4.66 19.50 19.70
CA ASN A 49 -4.22 20.41 18.65
C ASN A 49 -3.91 19.64 17.35
N ALA A 50 -4.15 20.25 16.19
CA ALA A 50 -3.86 19.66 14.89
C ALA A 50 -2.39 19.22 14.74
N ASP A 51 -1.47 19.95 15.37
CA ASP A 51 -0.03 19.62 15.39
C ASP A 51 0.25 18.27 16.07
N GLN A 52 -0.52 17.92 17.11
CA GLN A 52 -0.39 16.64 17.80
C GLN A 52 -0.93 15.49 16.95
N VAL A 53 -2.00 15.72 16.20
CA VAL A 53 -2.54 14.75 15.24
C VAL A 53 -1.59 14.56 14.06
N ALA A 54 -0.93 15.62 13.61
CA ALA A 54 0.05 15.55 12.52
C ALA A 54 1.21 14.59 12.84
N LEU A 55 1.67 14.55 14.10
CA LEU A 55 2.69 13.59 14.53
C LEU A 55 2.24 12.13 14.40
N THR A 56 0.97 11.83 14.71
CA THR A 56 0.41 10.48 14.52
C THR A 56 0.44 10.05 13.05
N ILE A 57 0.18 10.99 12.13
CA ILE A 57 0.28 10.73 10.68
C ILE A 57 1.73 10.43 10.29
N VAL A 58 2.69 11.23 10.77
CA VAL A 58 4.12 11.00 10.49
C VAL A 58 4.58 9.64 11.01
N ILE A 59 4.18 9.26 12.23
CA ILE A 59 4.49 7.96 12.82
C ILE A 59 3.87 6.82 11.99
N SER A 60 2.65 7.00 11.51
CA SER A 60 1.95 6.01 10.66
C SER A 60 2.63 5.83 9.30
N GLN A 61 3.11 6.92 8.70
CA GLN A 61 3.87 6.86 7.44
C GLN A 61 5.24 6.20 7.64
N LEU A 62 5.89 6.48 8.76
CA LEU A 62 7.16 5.85 9.12
C LEU A 62 6.99 4.36 9.37
N SER A 63 5.95 3.95 10.10
CA SER A 63 5.67 2.53 10.35
C SER A 63 5.33 1.78 9.06
N TYR A 64 4.60 2.41 8.13
CA TYR A 64 4.37 1.85 6.80
C TYR A 64 5.66 1.67 6.00
N ALA A 65 6.54 2.68 5.99
CA ALA A 65 7.83 2.60 5.30
C ALA A 65 8.73 1.50 5.89
N VAL A 66 8.80 1.41 7.22
CA VAL A 66 9.53 0.34 7.92
C VAL A 66 8.93 -1.03 7.61
N GLY A 67 7.60 -1.13 7.60
CA GLY A 67 6.89 -2.34 7.22
C GLY A 67 7.25 -2.79 5.81
N LEU A 68 7.22 -1.89 4.82
CA LEU A 68 7.63 -2.20 3.45
C LEU A 68 9.10 -2.61 3.37
N PHE A 69 9.98 -1.89 4.07
CA PHE A 69 11.42 -2.20 4.10
C PHE A 69 11.71 -3.61 4.61
N ILE A 70 10.90 -4.13 5.54
CA ILE A 70 11.05 -5.48 6.07
C ILE A 70 10.30 -6.51 5.22
N LEU A 71 9.04 -6.23 4.86
CA LEU A 71 8.15 -7.20 4.23
C LEU A 71 8.43 -7.42 2.75
N VAL A 72 8.82 -6.38 2.00
CA VAL A 72 9.14 -6.52 0.57
C VAL A 72 10.32 -7.47 0.35
N PRO A 73 11.51 -7.26 0.95
CA PRO A 73 12.61 -8.20 0.73
C PRO A 73 12.27 -9.60 1.24
N LEU A 74 11.54 -9.71 2.37
CA LEU A 74 11.13 -11.02 2.89
C LEU A 74 10.23 -11.76 1.89
N GLY A 75 9.26 -11.07 1.29
CA GLY A 75 8.39 -11.64 0.25
C GLY A 75 9.10 -11.97 -1.05
N ASP A 76 10.18 -11.25 -1.40
CA ASP A 76 10.99 -11.56 -2.59
C ASP A 76 11.87 -12.82 -2.40
N PHE A 77 12.20 -13.18 -1.17
CA PHE A 77 13.02 -14.35 -0.85
C PHE A 77 12.23 -15.67 -0.70
N PHE A 78 10.93 -15.61 -0.41
CA PHE A 78 10.07 -16.78 -0.12
C PHE A 78 9.04 -17.04 -1.21
#